data_AF-A0A7E4ZVF4-F1
#
_entry.id   AF-A0A7E4ZVF4-F1
#
_cell.length_a   1.000
_cell.length_b   1.000
_cell.length_c   1.000
_cell.angle_alpha   90.00
_cell.angle_beta   90.00
_cell.angle_gamma   90.00
#
_symmetry.space_group_name_H-M   'P 1'
#
loop_
_entity.id
_entity.type
_entity.pdbx_description
1 polymer ?
#
loop_
_entity_poly.entity_id
_entity_poly.type
_entity_poly.pdbx_seq_one_letter_code
_entity_poly.pdbx_strand_id
1 'polypeptide(L)'
;MVTEDEFKTVSSLVTLGVTVFSVLVSCPLYILVIVLVYRRRRSPPFDSHFFTIFIALGVFDLLSYGAYLIKKLPYFGVDWSLLRPYNEGHVTLNIIYFFIWMFAFAQFQLTILISFNRFASIVLRGFYSKYWTHRLTGFIFIGIIFCSACIATPVFFVPIVVTSKETVLNVSAID
;
A
#
# COMPACT_ATOMS: atom_id res chain seq x y z
N MET A 1 25.79 -31.60 -1.87
CA MET A 1 25.05 -31.08 -0.69
C MET A 1 25.23 -29.58 -0.73
N VAL A 2 24.18 -28.81 -1.06
CA VAL A 2 24.25 -27.34 -1.02
C VAL A 2 24.23 -26.95 0.46
N THR A 3 25.19 -26.14 0.90
CA THR A 3 25.22 -25.66 2.29
C THR A 3 24.09 -24.66 2.51
N GLU A 4 23.56 -24.59 3.74
CA GLU A 4 22.42 -23.72 4.08
C GLU A 4 22.67 -22.25 3.70
N ASP A 5 23.94 -21.81 3.75
CA ASP A 5 24.38 -20.47 3.41
C ASP A 5 24.39 -20.20 1.89
N GLU A 6 24.72 -21.20 1.07
CA GLU A 6 24.63 -21.09 -0.39
C GLU A 6 23.17 -20.95 -0.83
N PHE A 7 22.26 -21.71 -0.20
CA PHE A 7 20.83 -21.63 -0.50
C PHE A 7 20.23 -20.25 -0.14
N LYS A 8 20.59 -19.69 1.03
CA LYS A 8 20.15 -18.35 1.46
C LYS A 8 20.65 -17.26 0.51
N THR A 9 21.90 -17.36 0.07
CA THR A 9 22.50 -16.41 -0.88
C THR A 9 21.79 -16.44 -2.22
N VAL A 10 21.60 -17.63 -2.80
CA VAL A 10 20.91 -17.79 -4.09
C VAL A 10 19.46 -17.32 -4.00
N SER A 11 18.73 -17.69 -2.95
CA SER A 11 17.34 -17.25 -2.72
C SER A 11 17.23 -15.72 -2.62
N SER A 12 18.16 -15.09 -1.91
CA SER A 12 18.20 -13.63 -1.77
C SER A 12 18.48 -12.93 -3.09
N LEU A 13 19.44 -13.43 -3.88
CA LEU A 13 19.76 -12.90 -5.21
C LEU A 13 18.60 -13.05 -6.20
N VAL A 14 17.94 -14.21 -6.21
CA VAL A 14 16.75 -14.44 -7.06
C VAL A 14 15.62 -13.49 -6.65
N THR A 15 15.34 -13.38 -5.35
CA THR A 15 14.30 -12.47 -4.81
C THR A 15 14.58 -11.03 -5.21
N LEU A 16 15.85 -10.62 -5.11
CA LEU A 16 16.30 -9.28 -5.48
C LEU A 16 16.15 -9.03 -6.98
N GLY A 17 16.60 -9.95 -7.83
CA GLY A 17 16.47 -9.87 -9.27
C GLY A 17 15.01 -9.76 -9.72
N VAL A 18 14.12 -10.60 -9.17
CA VAL A 18 12.68 -10.55 -9.44
C VAL A 18 12.07 -9.23 -8.96
N THR A 19 12.47 -8.73 -7.79
CA THR A 19 11.95 -7.48 -7.23
C THR A 19 12.35 -6.28 -8.09
N VAL A 20 13.63 -6.18 -8.47
CA VAL A 20 14.16 -5.10 -9.32
C VAL A 20 13.49 -5.13 -10.69
N PHE A 21 13.39 -6.31 -11.32
CA PHE A 21 12.70 -6.46 -12.60
C PHE A 21 11.23 -6.03 -12.51
N SER A 22 10.52 -6.48 -11.48
CA SER A 22 9.11 -6.15 -11.28
C SER A 22 8.89 -4.65 -11.12
N VAL A 23 9.74 -3.95 -10.36
CA VAL A 23 9.66 -2.50 -10.20
C VAL A 23 10.00 -1.77 -11.49
N LEU A 24 11.09 -2.16 -12.16
CA LEU A 24 11.55 -1.51 -13.38
C LEU A 24 10.55 -1.64 -14.53
N VAL A 25 9.79 -2.73 -14.59
CA VAL A 25 8.74 -2.92 -15.60
C VAL A 25 7.42 -2.28 -15.16
N SER A 26 7.00 -2.51 -13.92
CA SER A 26 5.67 -2.10 -13.46
C SER A 26 5.56 -0.60 -13.24
N CYS A 27 6.54 0.04 -12.60
CA CYS A 27 6.45 1.47 -12.28
C CYS A 27 6.32 2.36 -13.52
N PRO A 28 7.14 2.20 -14.58
CA PRO A 28 6.97 2.97 -15.81
C PRO A 28 5.63 2.71 -16.48
N LEU A 29 5.13 1.48 -16.43
CA LEU A 29 3.85 1.12 -17.02
C LEU A 29 2.68 1.78 -16.28
N TYR A 30 2.68 1.77 -14.95
CA TYR A 30 1.69 2.49 -14.14
C TYR A 30 1.74 4.00 -14.39
N ILE A 31 2.94 4.59 -14.39
CA ILE A 31 3.12 6.02 -14.67
C ILE A 31 2.61 6.36 -16.07
N LEU A 32 2.97 5.56 -17.08
CA LEU A 32 2.53 5.76 -18.45
C LEU A 32 1.00 5.73 -18.56
N VAL A 33 0.36 4.73 -17.95
CA VAL A 33 -1.10 4.59 -17.94
C VAL A 33 -1.76 5.79 -17.26
N ILE A 34 -1.27 6.20 -16.09
CA ILE A 34 -1.78 7.37 -15.36
C ILE A 34 -1.63 8.63 -16.23
N VAL A 35 -0.47 8.85 -16.86
CA VAL A 35 -0.21 10.00 -17.73
C VAL A 35 -1.13 9.98 -18.95
N LEU A 36 -1.33 8.84 -19.59
CA LEU A 36 -2.20 8.70 -20.76
C LEU A 36 -3.66 9.02 -20.41
N VAL A 37 -4.18 8.44 -19.33
CA VAL A 37 -5.55 8.68 -18.86
C VAL A 37 -5.72 10.14 -18.43
N TYR A 38 -4.74 10.70 -17.73
CA TYR A 38 -4.77 12.10 -17.30
C TYR A 38 -4.76 13.08 -18.49
N ARG A 39 -3.86 12.87 -19.46
CA ARG A 39 -3.79 13.70 -20.68
C ARG A 39 -5.05 13.64 -21.52
N ARG A 40 -5.70 12.48 -21.59
CA ARG A 40 -6.93 12.28 -22.36
C ARG A 40 -8.20 12.48 -21.55
N ARG A 41 -8.11 12.95 -20.29
CA ARG A 41 -9.24 13.01 -19.34
C ARG A 41 -10.45 13.81 -19.85
N ARG A 42 -10.26 14.81 -20.71
CA ARG A 42 -11.35 15.61 -21.28
C ARG A 42 -11.98 14.99 -22.54
N SER A 43 -11.45 13.87 -23.01
CA SER A 43 -11.95 13.17 -24.20
C SER A 43 -12.66 11.88 -23.77
N PRO A 44 -13.90 11.63 -24.21
CA PRO A 44 -14.52 10.32 -24.01
C PRO A 44 -13.64 9.23 -24.65
N PRO A 45 -13.50 8.04 -24.02
CA PRO A 45 -14.21 7.55 -22.83
C PRO A 45 -13.53 7.88 -21.48
N PHE A 46 -12.46 8.66 -21.46
CA PHE A 46 -11.62 8.87 -20.28
C PHE A 46 -12.20 9.81 -19.22
N ASP A 47 -13.26 10.56 -19.56
CA ASP A 47 -14.06 11.35 -18.62
C ASP A 47 -15.10 10.49 -17.88
N SER A 48 -14.65 9.38 -17.29
CA SER A 48 -15.52 8.46 -16.55
C SER A 48 -15.07 8.35 -15.10
N HIS A 49 -16.04 8.14 -14.20
CA HIS A 49 -15.78 7.83 -12.80
C HIS A 49 -14.90 6.58 -12.65
N PHE A 50 -15.03 5.62 -13.56
CA PHE A 50 -14.17 4.44 -13.62
C PHE A 50 -12.68 4.82 -13.73
N PHE A 51 -12.32 5.70 -14.65
CA PHE A 51 -10.94 6.12 -14.86
C PHE A 51 -10.38 6.95 -13.70
N THR A 52 -11.25 7.66 -12.97
CA THR A 52 -10.84 8.36 -11.75
C THR A 52 -10.44 7.37 -10.65
N ILE A 53 -11.23 6.32 -10.43
CA ILE A 53 -10.92 5.27 -9.44
C ILE A 53 -9.69 4.46 -9.90
N PHE A 54 -9.59 4.20 -11.20
CA PHE A 54 -8.47 3.47 -11.80
C PHE A 54 -7.13 4.21 -11.67
N ILE A 55 -7.10 5.53 -11.90
CA ILE A 55 -5.89 6.34 -11.64
C ILE A 55 -5.53 6.27 -10.15
N ALA A 56 -6.52 6.42 -9.27
CA ALA A 56 -6.29 6.37 -7.84
C ALA A 56 -5.68 5.02 -7.41
N LEU A 57 -6.19 3.91 -7.93
CA LEU A 57 -5.63 2.58 -7.71
C LEU A 57 -4.17 2.51 -8.19
N GLY A 58 -3.86 2.99 -9.39
CA GLY A 58 -2.48 3.02 -9.90
C GLY A 58 -1.53 3.88 -9.06
N VAL A 59 -2.01 4.97 -8.45
CA VAL A 59 -1.21 5.78 -7.51
C VAL A 59 -0.91 4.99 -6.24
N PHE A 60 -1.89 4.29 -5.67
CA PHE A 60 -1.66 3.44 -4.50
C PHE A 60 -0.74 2.26 -4.81
N ASP A 61 -0.83 1.67 -6.01
CA ASP A 61 0.11 0.63 -6.46
C ASP A 61 1.55 1.17 -6.47
N LEU A 62 1.79 2.37 -7.03
CA LEU A 62 3.11 3.01 -7.03
C LEU A 62 3.62 3.32 -5.62
N LEU A 63 2.76 3.81 -4.73
CA LEU A 63 3.11 4.07 -3.33
C LEU A 63 3.47 2.78 -2.59
N SER A 64 2.71 1.70 -2.82
CA SER A 64 2.99 0.36 -2.29
C SER A 64 4.33 -0.17 -2.79
N TYR A 65 4.65 -0.04 -4.09
CA TYR A 65 5.95 -0.43 -4.64
C TYR A 65 7.11 0.36 -4.01
N GLY A 66 6.95 1.67 -3.86
CA GLY A 66 7.95 2.52 -3.21
C GLY A 66 8.19 2.12 -1.75
N ALA A 67 7.11 1.91 -0.98
CA ALA A 67 7.21 1.49 0.41
C ALA A 67 7.78 0.06 0.55
N TYR A 68 7.46 -0.84 -0.38
CA TYR A 68 8.01 -2.20 -0.41
C TYR A 68 9.52 -2.22 -0.70
N LEU A 69 9.98 -1.36 -1.60
CA LEU A 69 11.42 -1.20 -1.88
C LEU A 69 12.17 -0.73 -0.63
N ILE A 70 11.63 0.25 0.10
CA ILE A 70 12.24 0.74 1.35
C ILE A 70 12.37 -0.42 2.35
N LYS A 71 11.33 -1.25 2.51
CA LYS A 71 11.39 -2.44 3.37
C LYS A 71 12.46 -3.44 2.93
N LYS A 72 12.76 -3.51 1.64
CA LYS A 72 13.71 -4.47 1.07
C LYS A 72 15.16 -3.96 1.03
N LEU A 73 15.42 -2.67 1.30
CA LEU A 73 16.79 -2.10 1.37
C LEU A 73 17.80 -2.91 2.19
N PRO A 74 17.45 -3.54 3.33
CA PRO A 74 18.40 -4.38 4.08
C PRO A 74 18.87 -5.60 3.29
N TYR A 75 18.02 -6.14 2.40
CA TYR A 75 18.39 -7.24 1.50
C TYR A 75 19.31 -6.80 0.36
N PHE A 76 19.42 -5.49 0.10
CA PHE A 76 20.38 -4.92 -0.85
C PHE A 76 21.73 -4.59 -0.19
N GLY A 77 21.95 -5.02 1.06
CA GLY A 77 23.16 -4.70 1.83
C GLY A 77 23.22 -3.26 2.33
N VAL A 78 22.13 -2.50 2.20
CA VAL A 78 21.99 -1.16 2.77
C VAL A 78 21.53 -1.32 4.21
N ASP A 79 22.49 -1.42 5.12
CA ASP A 79 22.24 -1.59 6.54
C ASP A 79 21.93 -0.23 7.18
N TRP A 80 20.70 0.24 6.96
CA TRP A 80 20.20 1.41 7.68
C TRP A 80 19.73 0.99 9.05
N SER A 81 20.27 1.61 10.11
CA SER A 81 19.84 1.38 11.51
C SER A 81 18.33 1.54 11.72
N LEU A 82 17.64 2.26 10.83
CA LEU A 82 16.19 2.47 10.80
C LEU A 82 15.37 1.27 10.29
N LEU A 83 16.01 0.24 9.73
CA LEU A 83 15.36 -0.93 9.10
C LEU A 83 15.68 -2.25 9.80
N ARG A 84 16.26 -2.17 11.01
CA ARG A 84 16.55 -3.30 11.92
C ARG A 84 15.28 -4.01 12.42
N PRO A 85 15.37 -5.24 12.94
CA PRO A 85 14.24 -6.16 13.06
C PRO A 85 13.04 -5.63 13.86
N TYR A 86 11.87 -6.16 13.52
CA TYR A 86 10.49 -5.83 13.93
C TYR A 86 10.26 -5.56 15.44
N ASN A 87 11.15 -6.04 16.31
CA ASN A 87 10.98 -6.01 17.76
C ASN A 87 11.73 -4.89 18.48
N GLU A 88 12.53 -4.10 17.77
CA GLU A 88 13.10 -2.89 18.34
C GLU A 88 12.09 -1.75 18.20
N GLY A 89 11.68 -1.12 19.30
CA GLY A 89 10.62 -0.11 19.40
C GLY A 89 10.84 1.21 18.64
N HIS A 90 11.42 1.17 17.44
CA HIS A 90 11.69 2.31 16.59
C HIS A 90 10.40 2.81 15.94
N VAL A 91 9.94 3.97 16.42
CA VAL A 91 8.76 4.68 15.91
C VAL A 91 8.78 4.81 14.38
N THR A 92 9.95 5.05 13.78
CA THR A 92 10.12 5.19 12.33
C THR A 92 9.76 3.93 11.56
N LEU A 93 10.15 2.75 12.06
CA LEU A 93 9.84 1.47 11.43
C LEU A 93 8.32 1.21 11.47
N ASN A 94 7.69 1.50 12.61
CA ASN A 94 6.24 1.36 12.78
C ASN A 94 5.45 2.30 11.86
N ILE A 95 5.95 3.52 11.62
CA ILE A 95 5.35 4.45 10.65
C ILE A 95 5.46 3.89 9.23
N ILE A 96 6.63 3.39 8.83
CA ILE A 96 6.83 2.80 7.48
C ILE A 96 5.87 1.61 7.29
N TYR A 97 5.78 0.72 8.28
CA TYR A 97 4.86 -0.42 8.21
C TYR A 97 3.39 -0.01 8.21
N PHE A 98 3.02 1.00 9.00
CA PHE A 98 1.67 1.57 8.97
C PHE A 98 1.30 2.02 7.55
N PHE A 99 2.18 2.75 6.86
CA PHE A 99 1.94 3.18 5.48
C PHE A 99 1.86 2.00 4.51
N ILE A 100 2.74 1.00 4.61
CA ILE A 100 2.67 -0.22 3.78
C ILE A 100 1.30 -0.88 3.89
N TRP A 101 0.81 -1.07 5.11
CA TRP A 101 -0.48 -1.73 5.35
C TRP A 101 -1.66 -0.83 4.97
N MET A 102 -1.60 0.46 5.28
CA MET A 102 -2.61 1.43 4.87
C MET A 102 -2.77 1.45 3.35
N PHE A 103 -1.67 1.45 2.59
CA PHE A 103 -1.71 1.41 1.13
C PHE A 103 -2.27 0.08 0.60
N ALA A 104 -1.89 -1.05 1.21
CA ALA A 104 -2.43 -2.36 0.84
C ALA A 104 -3.95 -2.46 1.06
N PHE A 105 -4.45 -1.97 2.20
CA PHE A 105 -5.90 -1.92 2.46
C PHE A 105 -6.63 -0.97 1.51
N ALA A 106 -6.04 0.19 1.21
CA ALA A 106 -6.62 1.13 0.26
C ALA A 106 -6.70 0.52 -1.15
N GLN A 107 -5.65 -0.18 -1.60
CA GLN A 107 -5.63 -0.91 -2.87
C GLN A 107 -6.72 -1.98 -2.95
N PHE A 108 -6.90 -2.76 -1.87
CA PHE A 108 -7.96 -3.76 -1.78
C PHE A 108 -9.35 -3.13 -1.89
N GLN A 109 -9.62 -2.08 -1.11
CA GLN A 109 -10.90 -1.38 -1.12
C GLN A 109 -11.18 -0.69 -2.46
N LEU A 110 -10.17 -0.11 -3.11
CA LEU A 110 -10.30 0.48 -4.45
C LEU A 110 -10.61 -0.57 -5.51
N THR A 111 -10.01 -1.76 -5.42
CA THR A 111 -10.29 -2.88 -6.32
C THR A 111 -11.75 -3.35 -6.19
N ILE A 112 -12.26 -3.42 -4.96
CA ILE A 112 -13.68 -3.67 -4.69
C ILE A 112 -14.53 -2.57 -5.31
N LEU A 113 -14.19 -1.30 -5.08
CA LEU A 113 -14.94 -0.16 -5.62
C LEU A 113 -14.99 -0.15 -7.16
N ILE A 114 -13.90 -0.49 -7.84
CA ILE A 114 -13.88 -0.62 -9.30
C ILE A 114 -14.83 -1.73 -9.75
N SER A 115 -14.81 -2.87 -9.06
CA SER A 115 -15.67 -4.01 -9.37
C SER A 115 -17.14 -3.64 -9.18
N PHE A 116 -17.49 -2.97 -8.09
CA PHE A 116 -18.83 -2.43 -7.85
C PHE A 116 -19.23 -1.37 -8.88
N ASN A 117 -18.32 -0.48 -9.27
CA ASN A 117 -18.58 0.54 -10.27
C ASN A 117 -18.96 -0.09 -11.61
N ARG A 118 -18.22 -1.13 -12.04
CA ARG A 118 -18.52 -1.88 -13.28
C ARG A 118 -19.82 -2.67 -13.15
N PHE A 119 -20.03 -3.32 -12.01
CA PHE A 119 -21.27 -4.05 -11.78
C PHE A 119 -22.49 -3.11 -11.85
N ALA A 120 -22.44 -1.97 -11.16
CA ALA A 120 -23.51 -0.99 -11.15
C ALA A 120 -23.76 -0.35 -12.53
N SER A 121 -22.70 -0.11 -13.32
CA SER A 121 -22.85 0.47 -14.66
C SER A 121 -23.49 -0.50 -15.65
N ILE A 122 -23.36 -1.81 -15.44
CA ILE A 122 -23.96 -2.85 -16.28
C ILE A 122 -25.38 -3.19 -15.81
N VAL A 123 -25.54 -3.52 -14.52
CA VAL A 123 -26.78 -4.09 -13.98
C VAL A 123 -27.77 -3.01 -13.53
N LEU A 124 -27.27 -1.90 -12.99
CA LEU A 124 -28.10 -0.86 -12.35
C LEU A 124 -27.97 0.48 -13.07
N ARG A 125 -28.05 0.48 -14.42
CA ARG A 125 -27.82 1.68 -15.26
C ARG A 125 -28.56 2.94 -14.81
N GLY A 126 -29.85 2.83 -14.48
CA GLY A 126 -30.67 3.97 -14.06
C GLY A 126 -30.26 4.56 -12.71
N PHE A 127 -29.77 3.72 -11.79
CA PHE A 127 -29.20 4.18 -10.53
C PHE A 127 -27.81 4.78 -10.76
N TYR A 128 -26.99 4.12 -11.57
CA TYR A 128 -25.62 4.55 -11.86
C TYR A 128 -25.58 5.95 -12.46
N SER A 129 -26.38 6.23 -13.50
CA SER A 129 -26.39 7.55 -14.15
C SER A 129 -26.88 8.68 -13.24
N LYS A 130 -27.76 8.37 -12.28
CA LYS A 130 -28.37 9.37 -11.39
C LYS A 130 -27.54 9.66 -10.14
N TYR A 131 -26.92 8.64 -9.55
CA TYR A 131 -26.29 8.75 -8.24
C TYR A 131 -24.76 8.66 -8.30
N TRP A 132 -24.19 7.98 -9.30
CA TRP A 132 -22.76 7.83 -9.41
C TRP A 132 -22.14 9.09 -10.01
N THR A 133 -21.71 10.02 -9.15
CA THR A 133 -21.12 11.30 -9.55
C THR A 133 -19.64 11.40 -9.17
N HIS A 134 -18.90 12.34 -9.77
CA HIS A 134 -17.50 12.60 -9.38
C HIS A 134 -17.37 13.03 -7.91
N ARG A 135 -18.34 13.79 -7.39
CA ARG A 135 -18.36 14.21 -5.98
C ARG A 135 -18.50 13.01 -5.06
N LEU A 136 -19.47 12.12 -5.33
CA LEU A 136 -19.65 10.89 -4.57
C LEU A 136 -18.39 10.02 -4.61
N THR A 137 -17.79 9.86 -5.80
CA THR A 137 -16.54 9.10 -5.97
C THR A 137 -15.40 9.69 -5.11
N GLY A 138 -15.31 11.03 -5.02
CA GLY A 138 -14.36 11.72 -4.15
C GLY A 138 -14.62 11.47 -2.65
N PHE A 139 -15.88 11.51 -2.21
CA PHE A 139 -16.22 11.19 -0.82
C PHE A 139 -15.91 9.74 -0.46
N ILE A 140 -16.23 8.80 -1.34
CA ILE A 140 -15.90 7.38 -1.16
C ILE A 140 -14.37 7.22 -1.07
N PHE A 141 -13.61 7.93 -1.90
CA PHE A 141 -12.15 7.88 -1.86
C PHE A 141 -11.57 8.34 -0.51
N ILE A 142 -12.06 9.45 0.02
CA ILE A 142 -11.66 9.93 1.36
C ILE A 142 -12.04 8.90 2.43
N GLY A 143 -13.24 8.33 2.32
CA GLY A 143 -13.70 7.26 3.21
C GLY A 143 -12.81 6.01 3.17
N ILE A 144 -12.32 5.61 1.98
CA ILE A 144 -11.39 4.49 1.81
C ILE A 144 -10.07 4.78 2.52
N ILE A 145 -9.49 5.97 2.34
CA ILE A 145 -8.23 6.33 3.00
C ILE A 145 -8.38 6.29 4.52
N PHE A 146 -9.46 6.89 5.03
CA PHE A 146 -9.74 6.90 6.46
C PHE A 146 -9.96 5.48 7.01
N CYS A 147 -10.78 4.67 6.35
CA CYS A 147 -11.03 3.29 6.74
C CYS A 147 -9.74 2.45 6.71
N SER A 148 -8.93 2.61 5.68
CA SER A 148 -7.64 1.90 5.54
C SER A 148 -6.67 2.29 6.65
N ALA A 149 -6.63 3.57 7.03
CA ALA A 149 -5.84 4.05 8.16
C ALA A 149 -6.34 3.43 9.47
N CYS A 150 -7.65 3.44 9.74
CA CYS A 150 -8.24 2.85 10.94
C CYS A 150 -7.95 1.35 11.07
N ILE A 151 -7.97 0.60 9.96
CA ILE A 151 -7.65 -0.84 9.96
C ILE A 151 -6.16 -1.07 10.19
N ALA A 152 -5.29 -0.22 9.65
CA ALA A 152 -3.85 -0.32 9.85
C ALA A 152 -3.41 0.03 11.28
N THR A 153 -4.11 0.95 11.97
CA THR A 153 -3.76 1.42 13.32
C THR A 153 -3.60 0.32 14.38
N PRO A 154 -4.57 -0.60 14.61
CA PRO A 154 -4.46 -1.60 15.67
C PRO A 154 -3.30 -2.59 15.47
N VAL A 155 -2.89 -2.82 14.22
CA VAL A 155 -1.77 -3.73 13.88
C VAL A 155 -0.43 -3.20 14.43
N PHE A 156 -0.28 -1.88 14.57
CA PHE A 156 1.01 -1.27 14.91
C PHE A 156 1.04 -0.49 16.21
N PHE A 157 -0.06 0.13 16.63
CA PHE A 157 -0.05 1.01 17.80
C PHE A 157 -0.54 0.33 19.09
N VAL A 158 -1.31 -0.76 19.00
CA VAL A 158 -1.74 -1.53 20.18
C VAL A 158 -0.57 -2.28 20.84
N PRO A 159 0.36 -2.92 20.11
CA PRO A 159 1.51 -3.60 20.72
C PRO A 159 2.43 -2.62 21.47
N ILE A 160 2.64 -1.41 20.94
CA ILE A 160 3.52 -0.38 21.52
C ILE A 160 3.03 0.04 22.92
N VAL A 161 1.72 0.24 23.08
CA VAL A 161 1.11 0.63 24.37
C VAL A 161 1.23 -0.48 25.41
N VAL A 162 1.18 -1.74 24.99
CA VAL A 162 1.32 -2.88 25.90
C VAL A 162 2.78 -3.02 26.36
N THR A 163 3.74 -2.98 25.43
CA THR A 163 5.17 -3.09 25.78
C THR A 163 5.64 -1.91 26.63
N SER A 164 5.18 -0.67 26.36
CA SER A 164 5.55 0.49 27.19
C SER A 164 5.03 0.37 28.63
N LYS A 165 3.87 -0.25 28.84
CA LYS A 165 3.30 -0.45 30.18
C LYS A 165 4.08 -1.49 30.99
N GLU A 166 4.55 -2.56 30.35
CA GLU A 166 5.40 -3.57 31.01
C GLU A 166 6.76 -3.00 31.44
N THR A 167 7.39 -2.17 30.60
CA THR A 167 8.67 -1.53 30.97
C THR A 167 8.52 -0.57 32.14
N VAL A 168 7.42 0.21 32.20
CA VAL A 168 7.15 1.14 33.31
C VAL A 168 6.85 0.37 34.60
N LEU A 169 6.09 -0.72 34.53
CA LEU A 169 5.78 -1.57 35.69
C LEU A 169 7.02 -2.25 36.27
N ASN A 170 7.93 -2.74 35.43
CA ASN A 170 9.17 -3.37 35.89
C ASN A 170 10.15 -2.37 36.51
N VAL A 171 10.16 -1.11 36.07
CA VAL A 171 10.98 -0.06 36.72
C VAL A 171 10.40 0.32 38.08
N SER A 172 9.07 0.39 38.22
CA SER A 172 8.43 0.70 39.52
C SER A 172 8.43 -0.45 40.54
N ALA A 173 8.84 -1.66 40.15
CA ALA A 173 8.93 -2.83 41.03
C ALA A 173 10.35 -3.08 41.57
N ILE A 174 11.31 -2.23 41.17
CA ILE A 174 12.73 -2.29 41.59
C ILE A 174 13.04 -1.23 42.67
N ASP A 175 12.09 -0.34 42.97
CA ASP A 175 12.10 0.56 44.14
C ASP A 175 11.27 -0.01 45.31
#